data_AF-A0A938GE56-F1
#
_entry.id   AF-A0A938GE56-F1
#
_cell.length_a   1.000
_cell.length_b   1.000
_cell.length_c   1.000
_cell.angle_alpha   90.00
_cell.angle_beta   90.00
_cell.angle_gamma   90.00
#
_symmetry.space_group_name_H-M   'P 1'
#
loop_
_entity.id
_entity.type
_entity.pdbx_description
1 polymer ?
#
loop_
_entity_poly.entity_id
_entity_poly.type
_entity_poly.pdbx_seq_one_letter_code
_entity_poly.pdbx_strand_id
1 'polypeptide(L)'
;MKSSGEHSVRKCLVFLGGTALAIIAVVCVIYLYWFAPRFVVRTSMTNGLELCVVQRIGGPFSYNTGVFYRKPDGTGGWFYYDHEDNSWRRGRVALDQQSRLATVFREDKPVIVFNWETESCSVRNHAFQKAAGHGSPPTLAFWNPFSRRN
;
A
#
# COMPACT_ATOMS: atom_id res chain seq x y z
N MET A 1 49.37 -24.61 29.01
CA MET A 1 48.35 -25.26 28.14
C MET A 1 46.94 -24.75 28.46
N LYS A 2 46.63 -23.45 28.26
CA LYS A 2 45.33 -22.85 28.65
C LYS A 2 44.59 -22.10 27.51
N SER A 3 45.06 -22.19 26.27
CA SER A 3 44.62 -21.33 25.15
C SER A 3 43.57 -21.96 24.21
N SER A 4 43.42 -23.29 24.18
CA SER A 4 42.57 -23.95 23.17
C SER A 4 41.05 -23.85 23.45
N GLY A 5 40.63 -23.73 24.70
CA GLY A 5 39.20 -23.70 25.06
C GLY A 5 38.53 -22.36 24.76
N GLU A 6 39.23 -21.26 25.00
CA GLU A 6 38.67 -19.90 24.87
C GLU A 6 38.37 -19.53 23.40
N HIS A 7 39.21 -20.02 22.48
CA HIS A 7 39.00 -19.84 21.04
C HIS A 7 37.75 -20.58 20.52
N SER A 8 37.43 -21.73 21.10
CA SER A 8 36.25 -22.53 20.71
C SER A 8 34.96 -21.87 21.19
N VAL A 9 34.94 -21.37 22.43
CA VAL A 9 33.78 -20.65 23.00
C VAL A 9 33.47 -19.37 22.23
N ARG A 10 34.49 -18.58 21.86
CA ARG A 10 34.30 -17.34 21.07
C ARG A 10 33.70 -17.63 19.69
N LYS A 11 34.16 -18.69 19.00
CA LYS A 11 33.59 -19.10 17.71
C LYS A 11 32.13 -19.55 17.83
N CYS A 12 31.81 -20.30 18.88
CA CYS A 12 30.43 -20.73 19.16
C CYS A 12 29.50 -19.53 19.42
N LEU A 13 29.93 -18.57 20.24
CA LEU A 13 29.15 -17.35 20.52
C LEU A 13 28.92 -16.49 19.28
N VAL A 14 29.95 -16.32 18.44
CA VAL A 14 29.82 -15.57 17.17
C VAL A 14 28.84 -16.28 16.22
N PHE A 15 28.90 -17.61 16.12
CA PHE A 15 27.99 -18.37 15.26
C PHE A 15 26.53 -18.30 15.74
N LEU A 16 26.29 -18.45 17.04
CA LEU A 16 24.95 -18.34 17.63
C LEU A 16 24.40 -16.92 17.49
N GLY A 17 25.22 -15.90 17.75
CA GLY A 17 24.84 -14.50 17.58
C GLY A 17 24.51 -14.16 16.12
N GLY A 18 25.32 -14.61 15.17
CA GLY A 18 25.06 -14.44 13.73
C GLY A 18 23.77 -15.13 13.28
N THR A 19 23.51 -16.34 13.77
CA THR A 19 22.28 -17.09 13.45
C THR A 19 21.04 -16.38 14.01
N ALA A 20 21.08 -15.91 15.25
CA ALA A 20 19.97 -15.18 15.86
C ALA A 20 19.65 -13.88 15.10
N LEU A 21 20.67 -13.11 14.70
CA LEU A 21 20.48 -11.91 13.88
C LEU A 21 19.87 -12.22 12.52
N ALA A 22 20.29 -13.30 11.87
CA ALA A 22 19.71 -13.72 10.59
C ALA A 22 18.22 -14.09 10.74
N ILE A 23 17.85 -14.81 11.80
CA ILE A 23 16.44 -15.16 12.08
C ILE A 23 15.62 -13.89 12.32
N ILE A 24 16.10 -12.96 13.14
CA ILE A 24 15.43 -11.69 13.40
C ILE A 24 15.22 -10.92 12.09
N ALA A 25 16.25 -10.83 11.24
CA ALA A 25 16.14 -10.16 9.95
C ALA A 25 15.07 -10.80 9.05
N VAL A 26 15.02 -12.14 8.98
CA VAL A 26 13.99 -12.86 8.20
C VAL A 26 12.59 -12.59 8.75
N VAL A 27 12.40 -12.66 10.07
CA VAL A 27 11.11 -12.37 10.72
C VAL A 27 10.69 -10.92 10.45
N CYS A 28 11.61 -9.96 10.54
CA CYS A 28 11.34 -8.56 10.22
C CYS A 28 10.94 -8.38 8.75
N VAL A 29 11.60 -9.04 7.80
CA VAL A 29 11.24 -8.97 6.38
C VAL A 29 9.86 -9.57 6.13
N ILE A 30 9.56 -10.72 6.71
CA ILE A 30 8.22 -11.33 6.63
C ILE A 30 7.18 -10.38 7.24
N TYR A 31 7.44 -9.84 8.43
CA TYR A 31 6.53 -8.91 9.09
C TYR A 31 6.26 -7.67 8.23
N LEU A 32 7.32 -7.04 7.69
CA LEU A 32 7.16 -5.87 6.82
C LEU A 32 6.44 -6.21 5.52
N TYR A 33 6.71 -7.39 4.93
CA TYR A 33 6.04 -7.81 3.70
C TYR A 33 4.54 -8.04 3.88
N TRP A 34 4.13 -8.63 5.02
CA TRP A 34 2.73 -8.92 5.29
C TRP A 34 1.98 -7.72 5.86
N PHE A 35 2.55 -7.02 6.85
CA PHE A 35 1.83 -6.01 7.64
C PHE A 35 2.02 -4.57 7.15
N ALA A 36 3.01 -4.27 6.31
CA ALA A 36 3.14 -2.92 5.78
C ALA A 36 1.99 -2.60 4.81
N PRO A 37 1.49 -1.34 4.79
CA PRO A 37 0.62 -0.88 3.73
C PRO A 37 1.29 -1.10 2.38
N ARG A 38 0.55 -1.67 1.44
CA ARG A 38 1.07 -2.00 0.11
C ARG A 38 0.37 -1.19 -0.96
N PHE A 39 1.15 -0.61 -1.84
CA PHE A 39 0.65 0.01 -3.06
C PHE A 39 0.32 -1.09 -4.06
N VAL A 40 -0.95 -1.20 -4.41
CA VAL A 40 -1.39 -2.15 -5.43
C VAL A 40 -1.19 -1.56 -6.82
N VAL A 41 -1.51 -0.27 -6.98
CA VAL A 41 -1.21 0.47 -8.20
C VAL A 41 -1.05 1.96 -7.89
N ARG A 42 -0.23 2.64 -8.68
CA ARG A 42 -0.05 4.09 -8.67
C ARG A 42 0.04 4.58 -10.11
N THR A 43 -0.64 5.68 -10.40
CA THR A 43 -0.57 6.34 -11.70
C THR A 43 -0.63 7.85 -11.52
N SER A 44 -0.12 8.57 -12.52
CA SER A 44 -0.25 10.02 -12.61
C SER A 44 -1.08 10.37 -13.84
N MET A 45 -1.96 11.35 -13.68
CA MET A 45 -2.79 11.91 -14.73
C MET A 45 -2.04 13.06 -15.41
N THR A 46 -2.54 13.50 -16.57
CA THR A 46 -1.94 14.59 -17.35
C THR A 46 -1.99 15.94 -16.66
N ASN A 47 -2.93 16.15 -15.73
CA ASN A 47 -3.01 17.34 -14.87
C ASN A 47 -2.10 17.25 -13.62
N GLY A 48 -1.25 16.23 -13.53
CA GLY A 48 -0.35 16.01 -12.38
C GLY A 48 -1.03 15.40 -11.15
N LEU A 49 -2.33 15.11 -11.19
CA LEU A 49 -3.02 14.37 -10.13
C LEU A 49 -2.45 12.95 -10.08
N GLU A 50 -2.14 12.46 -8.90
CA GLU A 50 -1.71 11.08 -8.67
C GLU A 50 -2.84 10.28 -8.05
N LEU A 51 -3.07 9.06 -8.55
CA LEU A 51 -4.03 8.11 -8.01
C LEU A 51 -3.30 6.85 -7.54
N CYS A 52 -3.62 6.41 -6.34
CA CYS A 52 -3.04 5.23 -5.70
C CYS A 52 -4.15 4.32 -5.17
N VAL A 53 -4.00 3.01 -5.36
CA VAL A 53 -4.76 2.02 -4.59
C VAL A 53 -3.85 1.39 -3.56
N VAL A 54 -4.29 1.40 -2.31
CA VAL A 54 -3.54 0.92 -1.16
C VAL A 54 -4.33 -0.19 -0.48
N GLN A 55 -3.64 -1.25 -0.11
CA GLN A 55 -4.19 -2.30 0.75
C GLN A 55 -3.44 -2.34 2.08
N ARG A 56 -4.17 -2.55 3.17
CA ARG A 56 -3.61 -2.70 4.52
C ARG A 56 -4.33 -3.83 5.22
N ILE A 57 -3.59 -4.63 5.98
CA ILE A 57 -4.20 -5.59 6.89
C ILE A 57 -5.11 -4.85 7.87
N GLY A 58 -6.41 -5.15 7.81
CA GLY A 58 -7.48 -4.58 8.64
C GLY A 58 -7.90 -5.50 9.79
N GLY A 59 -7.70 -6.81 9.62
CA GLY A 59 -7.95 -7.86 10.60
C GLY A 59 -6.96 -9.02 10.41
N PRO A 60 -7.08 -10.14 11.16
CA PRO A 60 -6.08 -11.21 11.14
C PRO A 60 -5.83 -11.82 9.75
N PHE A 61 -6.80 -11.73 8.82
CA PHE A 61 -6.67 -12.30 7.47
C PHE A 61 -7.29 -11.44 6.34
N SER A 62 -7.68 -10.18 6.60
CA SER A 62 -8.36 -9.33 5.62
C SER A 62 -7.63 -8.03 5.36
N TYR A 63 -7.80 -7.49 4.14
CA TYR A 63 -7.28 -6.19 3.76
C TYR A 63 -8.40 -5.15 3.69
N ASN A 64 -8.15 -4.00 4.30
CA ASN A 64 -8.83 -2.75 3.99
C ASN A 64 -8.20 -2.20 2.70
N THR A 65 -9.01 -2.06 1.66
CA THR A 65 -8.61 -1.49 0.37
C THR A 65 -9.14 -0.05 0.28
N GLY A 66 -8.28 0.88 -0.10
CA GLY A 66 -8.62 2.29 -0.26
C GLY A 66 -8.02 2.88 -1.52
N VAL A 67 -8.69 3.89 -2.07
CA VAL A 67 -8.24 4.66 -3.23
C VAL A 67 -7.89 6.05 -2.75
N PHE A 68 -6.65 6.47 -2.94
CA PHE A 68 -6.15 7.79 -2.60
C PHE A 68 -5.86 8.55 -3.87
N TYR A 69 -6.15 9.84 -3.87
CA TYR A 69 -5.62 10.74 -4.88
C TYR A 69 -4.97 11.96 -4.25
N ARG A 70 -4.02 12.55 -4.97
CA ARG A 70 -3.32 13.77 -4.57
C ARG A 70 -3.11 14.68 -5.76
N LYS A 71 -3.38 15.96 -5.59
CA LYS A 71 -3.14 17.03 -6.56
C LYS A 71 -1.71 17.57 -6.44
N PRO A 72 -1.19 18.28 -7.45
CA PRO A 72 0.16 18.86 -7.41
C PRO A 72 0.39 19.81 -6.21
N ASP A 73 -0.66 20.49 -5.73
CA ASP A 73 -0.60 21.38 -4.57
C ASP A 73 -0.53 20.64 -3.21
N GLY A 74 -0.54 19.31 -3.23
CA GLY A 74 -0.50 18.46 -2.04
C GLY A 74 -1.86 18.17 -1.42
N THR A 75 -2.93 18.83 -1.86
CA THR A 75 -4.30 18.48 -1.46
C THR A 75 -4.70 17.15 -2.08
N GLY A 76 -5.74 16.51 -1.55
CA GLY A 76 -6.15 15.21 -2.04
C GLY A 76 -7.39 14.70 -1.35
N GLY A 77 -7.71 13.44 -1.62
CA GLY A 77 -8.85 12.78 -1.02
C GLY A 77 -8.69 11.28 -1.01
N TRP A 78 -9.63 10.64 -0.36
CA TRP A 78 -9.65 9.20 -0.19
C TRP A 78 -11.05 8.65 -0.37
N PHE A 79 -11.12 7.47 -0.96
CA PHE A 79 -12.32 6.67 -1.10
C PHE A 79 -12.09 5.31 -0.48
N TYR A 80 -13.05 4.91 0.32
CA TYR A 80 -13.15 3.56 0.82
C TYR A 80 -13.62 2.63 -0.30
N TYR A 81 -12.91 1.51 -0.51
CA TYR A 81 -13.33 0.47 -1.45
C TYR A 81 -13.99 -0.70 -0.71
N ASP A 82 -13.27 -1.34 0.23
CA ASP A 82 -13.76 -2.50 0.98
C ASP A 82 -12.94 -2.71 2.28
N HIS A 83 -13.56 -3.26 3.32
CA HIS A 83 -13.00 -3.63 4.63
C HIS A 83 -12.52 -5.08 4.71
N GLU A 84 -13.08 -5.96 3.87
CA GLU A 84 -12.79 -7.39 3.96
C GLU A 84 -12.38 -7.93 2.59
N ASP A 85 -11.40 -7.25 1.99
CA ASP A 85 -10.87 -7.66 0.70
C ASP A 85 -9.74 -8.69 0.85
N ASN A 86 -9.64 -9.56 -0.14
CA ASN A 86 -8.49 -10.43 -0.30
C ASN A 86 -7.29 -9.66 -0.86
N SER A 87 -6.10 -10.19 -0.66
CA SER A 87 -4.89 -9.60 -1.25
C SER A 87 -5.01 -9.54 -2.78
N TRP A 88 -4.93 -8.35 -3.38
CA TRP A 88 -4.73 -8.18 -4.82
C TRP A 88 -3.33 -8.67 -5.21
N ARG A 89 -3.24 -9.59 -6.16
CA ARG A 89 -1.96 -10.05 -6.71
C ARG A 89 -1.39 -9.08 -7.74
N ARG A 90 -2.28 -8.42 -8.50
CA ARG A 90 -1.94 -7.47 -9.55
C ARG A 90 -3.02 -6.40 -9.68
N GLY A 91 -2.60 -5.15 -9.80
CA GLY A 91 -3.46 -4.03 -10.19
C GLY A 91 -2.89 -3.33 -11.43
N ARG A 92 -3.77 -2.74 -12.24
CA ARG A 92 -3.39 -1.83 -13.33
C ARG A 92 -4.38 -0.69 -13.43
N VAL A 93 -3.98 0.42 -14.05
CA VAL A 93 -4.87 1.53 -14.37
C VAL A 93 -4.86 1.78 -15.87
N ALA A 94 -6.04 1.96 -16.47
CA ALA A 94 -6.19 2.53 -17.80
C ALA A 94 -6.69 3.97 -17.67
N LEU A 95 -6.08 4.89 -18.41
CA LEU A 95 -6.45 6.30 -18.45
C LEU A 95 -7.21 6.60 -19.74
N ASP A 96 -8.41 7.14 -19.61
CA ASP A 96 -9.15 7.77 -20.70
C ASP A 96 -9.00 9.29 -20.56
N GLN A 97 -8.16 9.87 -21.42
CA GLN A 97 -7.88 11.30 -21.40
C GLN A 97 -9.05 12.14 -21.91
N GLN A 98 -9.90 11.60 -22.78
CA GLN A 98 -11.04 12.32 -23.35
C GLN A 98 -12.14 12.45 -22.31
N SER A 99 -12.48 11.34 -21.65
CA SER A 99 -13.54 11.29 -20.63
C SER A 99 -13.07 11.67 -19.22
N ARG A 100 -11.77 11.93 -19.06
CA ARG A 100 -11.12 12.25 -17.77
C ARG A 100 -11.29 11.13 -16.71
N LEU A 101 -11.22 9.88 -17.15
CA LEU A 101 -11.45 8.70 -16.30
C LEU A 101 -10.20 7.85 -16.11
N ALA A 102 -9.94 7.45 -14.87
CA ALA A 102 -8.98 6.41 -14.53
C ALA A 102 -9.75 5.15 -14.11
N THR A 103 -9.62 4.08 -14.89
CA THR A 103 -10.22 2.78 -14.55
C THR A 103 -9.16 1.91 -13.91
N VAL A 104 -9.35 1.55 -12.64
CA VAL A 104 -8.52 0.58 -11.94
C VAL A 104 -9.06 -0.82 -12.19
N PHE A 105 -8.15 -1.71 -12.54
CA PHE A 105 -8.42 -3.12 -12.71
C PHE A 105 -7.72 -3.91 -11.61
N ARG A 106 -8.46 -4.88 -11.05
CA ARG A 106 -7.90 -5.99 -10.28
C ARG A 106 -7.75 -7.13 -11.26
N GLU A 107 -6.50 -7.52 -11.52
CA GLU A 107 -6.18 -8.41 -12.65
C GLU A 107 -6.73 -7.81 -13.96
N ASP A 108 -7.70 -8.45 -14.61
CA ASP A 108 -8.36 -7.96 -15.83
C ASP A 108 -9.79 -7.43 -15.60
N LYS A 109 -10.25 -7.41 -14.35
CA LYS A 109 -11.60 -6.95 -14.00
C LYS A 109 -11.58 -5.48 -13.57
N PRO A 110 -12.34 -4.58 -14.24
CA PRO A 110 -12.46 -3.19 -13.80
C PRO A 110 -13.27 -3.13 -12.50
N VAL A 111 -12.70 -2.54 -11.46
CA VAL A 111 -13.30 -2.52 -10.11
C VAL A 111 -13.57 -1.10 -9.60
N ILE A 112 -12.77 -0.12 -10.02
CA ILE A 112 -12.92 1.29 -9.66
C ILE A 112 -12.85 2.14 -10.92
N VAL A 113 -13.71 3.14 -11.02
CA VAL A 113 -13.58 4.22 -12.00
C VAL A 113 -13.53 5.54 -11.24
N PHE A 114 -12.43 6.27 -11.41
CA PHE A 114 -12.20 7.58 -10.82
C PHE A 114 -12.28 8.65 -11.91
N ASN A 115 -13.15 9.64 -11.73
CA ASN A 115 -13.20 10.82 -12.59
C ASN A 115 -12.38 11.93 -11.92
N TRP A 116 -11.30 12.35 -12.56
CA TRP A 116 -10.34 13.30 -11.97
C TRP A 116 -10.69 14.77 -12.21
N GLU A 117 -11.77 15.06 -12.94
CA GLU A 117 -12.32 16.41 -13.08
C GLU A 117 -13.32 16.71 -11.97
N THR A 118 -14.16 15.72 -11.64
CA THR A 118 -15.19 15.82 -10.58
C THR A 118 -14.74 15.27 -9.24
N GLU A 119 -13.53 14.70 -9.16
CA GLU A 119 -13.00 14.05 -7.96
C GLU A 119 -13.99 13.02 -7.38
N SER A 120 -14.60 12.24 -8.27
CA SER A 120 -15.62 11.25 -7.90
C SER A 120 -15.14 9.84 -8.20
N CYS A 121 -15.57 8.90 -7.37
CA CYS A 121 -15.19 7.50 -7.47
C CYS A 121 -16.46 6.63 -7.52
N SER A 122 -16.46 5.67 -8.44
CA SER A 122 -17.48 4.64 -8.53
C SER A 122 -16.82 3.27 -8.42
N VAL A 123 -17.42 2.40 -7.60
CA VAL A 123 -17.02 1.01 -7.45
C VAL A 123 -17.96 0.16 -8.30
N ARG A 124 -17.47 -0.76 -9.12
CA ARG A 124 -18.34 -1.50 -10.06
C ARG A 124 -19.11 -2.67 -9.44
N ASN A 125 -18.64 -3.23 -8.32
CA ASN A 125 -19.28 -4.39 -7.67
C ASN A 125 -20.41 -4.02 -6.71
N HIS A 126 -20.52 -2.75 -6.35
CA HIS A 126 -21.62 -2.22 -5.56
C HIS A 126 -21.98 -0.88 -6.20
N ALA A 127 -23.24 -0.64 -6.53
CA ALA A 127 -23.71 0.59 -7.18
C ALA A 127 -23.59 1.85 -6.29
N PHE A 128 -22.47 2.02 -5.59
CA PHE A 128 -22.12 3.18 -4.79
C PHE A 128 -21.30 4.14 -5.64
N GLN A 129 -21.91 5.30 -5.92
CA GLN A 129 -21.20 6.51 -6.30
C GLN A 129 -20.99 7.32 -5.04
N LYS A 130 -19.74 7.65 -4.70
CA LYS A 130 -19.44 8.54 -3.58
C LYS A 130 -18.55 9.66 -4.08
N ALA A 131 -19.01 10.89 -3.94
CA ALA A 131 -18.14 12.06 -4.05
C ALA A 131 -17.04 11.95 -2.98
N ALA A 132 -15.85 12.50 -3.25
CA ALA A 132 -14.79 12.49 -2.25
C ALA A 132 -15.32 13.10 -0.94
N GLY A 133 -15.24 12.34 0.15
CA GLY A 133 -15.39 12.96 1.46
C GLY A 133 -14.17 13.85 1.66
N HIS A 134 -14.35 15.16 1.81
CA HIS A 134 -13.32 16.04 2.38
C HIS A 134 -13.18 15.75 3.88
N GLY A 135 -12.81 14.51 4.20
CA GLY A 135 -12.39 14.11 5.53
C GLY A 135 -10.88 13.95 5.51
N SER A 136 -10.22 14.39 6.57
CA SER A 136 -8.88 13.90 6.86
C SER A 136 -8.90 12.38 6.78
N PRO A 137 -7.93 11.72 6.12
CA PRO A 137 -7.80 10.27 6.25
C PRO A 137 -7.86 9.93 7.74
N PRO A 138 -8.54 8.83 8.13
CA PRO A 138 -8.68 8.46 9.53
C PRO A 138 -7.33 8.62 10.24
N THR A 139 -7.33 9.41 11.32
CA THR A 139 -6.20 10.10 11.95
C THR A 139 -4.90 9.31 11.87
N LEU A 140 -4.11 9.55 10.83
CA LEU A 140 -2.85 8.88 10.60
C LEU A 140 -1.89 9.91 10.03
N ALA A 141 -1.21 10.66 10.90
CA ALA A 141 -0.02 11.44 10.56
C ALA A 141 1.08 10.56 9.90
N PHE A 142 0.93 9.24 9.95
CA PHE A 142 1.75 8.23 9.27
C PHE A 142 1.28 7.84 7.86
N TRP A 143 0.17 8.39 7.36
CA TRP A 143 -0.50 7.98 6.10
C TRP A 143 -0.53 9.10 5.07
N ASN A 144 0.63 9.65 4.76
CA ASN A 144 0.82 10.26 3.48
C ASN A 144 1.46 9.20 2.57
N PRO A 145 0.69 8.45 1.74
CA PRO A 145 1.27 7.52 0.76
C PRO A 145 2.25 8.20 -0.20
N PHE A 146 2.29 9.52 -0.16
CA PHE A 146 3.16 10.36 -0.93
C PHE A 146 4.27 11.06 -0.12
N SER A 147 4.47 10.76 1.16
CA SER A 147 5.54 11.36 1.99
C SER A 147 6.95 10.84 1.70
N ARG A 148 7.14 10.00 0.68
CA ARG A 148 8.46 9.63 0.21
C ARG A 148 8.63 9.95 -1.28
N ARG A 149 9.31 11.07 -1.53
CA ARG A 149 10.43 11.23 -2.47
C ARG A 149 10.82 12.71 -2.54
N ASN A 150 11.78 13.10 -1.69
CA ASN A 150 12.91 13.94 -2.10
C ASN A 150 14.15 13.07 -1.91
#